data_AF-A0A258BWL0-F1
#
_entry.id   AF-A0A258BWL0-F1
#
_cell.length_a   1.000
_cell.length_b   1.000
_cell.length_c   1.000
_cell.angle_alpha   90.00
_cell.angle_beta   90.00
_cell.angle_gamma   90.00
#
_symmetry.space_group_name_H-M   'P 1'
#
loop_
_entity.id
_entity.type
_entity.pdbx_description
1 polymer ?
#
loop_
_entity_poly.entity_id
_entity_poly.type
_entity_poly.pdbx_seq_one_letter_code
_entity_poly.pdbx_strand_id
1 'polypeptide(L)'
;SLDQTTSFTDGTKVQIEQAVVGNGFGAGISRPGLEGLPSTDLNRSANVLGLIAENIGQPIVDYVIPSGYPAGGVFLVCRHDEVQAPAIEYFKLGAGPYYVLSRPFHLCSLEVGKTVRRVLGGGGVLLNNSTEPTLGVAAIAKREMKPGETIVRGIGGFDVRGEAIRLAEEPDHVPIGLLRNTVLKRALEPGQMITFIILNQRQRASSADALAVKTYNRAAL
;
A
#
# COMPACT_ATOMS: atom_id res chain seq x y z
N SER A 1 5.74 -13.60 14.35
CA SER A 1 7.02 -13.15 14.98
C SER A 1 6.86 -11.71 15.44
N LEU A 2 7.76 -11.19 16.29
CA LEU A 2 7.70 -9.79 16.75
C LEU A 2 7.68 -8.80 15.58
N ASP A 3 8.62 -8.95 14.64
CA ASP A 3 8.73 -8.09 13.45
C ASP A 3 7.44 -8.04 12.63
N GLN A 4 6.83 -9.20 12.42
CA GLN A 4 5.55 -9.32 11.74
C GLN A 4 4.49 -8.54 12.50
N THR A 5 4.30 -8.83 13.79
CA THR A 5 3.33 -8.14 14.64
C THR A 5 3.51 -6.63 14.58
N THR A 6 4.75 -6.12 14.69
CA THR A 6 5.05 -4.69 14.58
C THR A 6 4.56 -4.11 13.26
N SER A 7 4.92 -4.74 12.12
CA SER A 7 4.50 -4.26 10.80
C SER A 7 2.99 -4.35 10.52
N PHE A 8 2.29 -5.26 11.21
CA PHE A 8 0.83 -5.34 11.17
C PHE A 8 0.19 -4.22 11.99
N THR A 9 0.71 -3.96 13.20
CA THR A 9 0.13 -3.00 14.14
C THR A 9 0.46 -1.54 13.81
N ASP A 10 1.59 -1.26 13.17
CA ASP A 10 1.98 0.10 12.79
C ASP A 10 1.49 0.51 11.39
N GLY A 11 0.72 -0.36 10.73
CA GLY A 11 0.12 -0.11 9.41
C GLY A 11 1.05 -0.33 8.22
N THR A 12 2.35 -0.57 8.42
CA THR A 12 3.32 -0.69 7.30
C THR A 12 2.90 -1.73 6.27
N LYS A 13 2.37 -2.88 6.71
CA LYS A 13 1.93 -3.93 5.79
C LYS A 13 0.83 -3.45 4.85
N VAL A 14 -0.24 -2.84 5.39
CA VAL A 14 -1.39 -2.44 4.56
C VAL A 14 -0.98 -1.36 3.56
N GLN A 15 -0.10 -0.44 3.94
CA GLN A 15 0.45 0.57 3.04
C GLN A 15 1.20 -0.07 1.84
N ILE A 16 2.01 -1.10 2.09
CA ILE A 16 2.72 -1.85 1.04
C ILE A 16 1.75 -2.62 0.15
N GLU A 17 0.78 -3.33 0.74
CA GLU A 17 -0.21 -4.11 0.00
C GLU A 17 -1.01 -3.20 -0.94
N GLN A 18 -1.47 -2.04 -0.47
CA GLN A 18 -2.22 -1.10 -1.28
C GLN A 18 -1.37 -0.46 -2.38
N ALA A 19 -0.12 -0.08 -2.11
CA ALA A 19 0.77 0.44 -3.16
C ALA A 19 0.98 -0.57 -4.30
N VAL A 20 1.16 -1.86 -3.98
CA VAL A 20 1.31 -2.92 -4.99
C VAL A 20 0.03 -3.14 -5.78
N VAL A 21 -1.13 -3.17 -5.11
CA VAL A 21 -2.44 -3.28 -5.78
C VAL A 21 -2.68 -2.07 -6.68
N GLY A 22 -2.39 -0.85 -6.20
CA GLY A 22 -2.61 0.38 -6.95
C GLY A 22 -1.77 0.41 -8.23
N ASN A 23 -0.47 0.14 -8.12
CA ASN A 23 0.41 0.03 -9.28
C ASN A 23 -0.03 -1.08 -10.25
N GLY A 24 -0.48 -2.23 -9.74
CA GLY A 24 -0.88 -3.36 -10.57
C GLY A 24 -2.20 -3.17 -11.33
N PHE A 25 -3.10 -2.33 -10.82
CA PHE A 25 -4.39 -2.01 -11.45
C PHE A 25 -4.45 -0.60 -12.08
N GLY A 26 -3.36 0.17 -12.02
CA GLY A 26 -3.35 1.57 -12.49
C GLY A 26 -4.24 2.49 -11.65
N ALA A 27 -4.41 2.19 -10.37
CA ALA A 27 -5.18 2.99 -9.42
C ALA A 27 -4.27 3.90 -8.59
N GLY A 28 -4.82 5.04 -8.15
CA GLY A 28 -4.13 6.02 -7.30
C GLY A 28 -4.48 5.89 -5.81
N ILE A 29 -4.12 6.92 -5.06
CA ILE A 29 -4.52 7.12 -3.65
C ILE A 29 -5.11 8.52 -3.49
N SER A 30 -6.08 8.70 -2.59
CA SER A 30 -6.66 10.02 -2.32
C SER A 30 -5.67 10.95 -1.60
N ARG A 31 -4.90 10.40 -0.66
CA ARG A 31 -3.91 11.12 0.15
C ARG A 31 -2.76 10.21 0.58
N PRO A 32 -1.59 10.77 0.94
CA PRO A 32 -0.54 10.02 1.64
C PRO A 32 -1.10 9.27 2.85
N GLY A 33 -0.71 8.01 3.01
CA GLY A 33 -1.16 7.18 4.12
C GLY A 33 -2.58 6.62 3.99
N LEU A 34 -3.30 6.86 2.88
CA LEU A 34 -4.66 6.35 2.62
C LEU A 34 -5.73 6.92 3.58
N GLU A 35 -7.00 6.66 3.30
CA GLU A 35 -8.12 7.10 4.15
C GLU A 35 -8.23 6.29 5.43
N GLY A 36 -8.15 4.96 5.34
CA GLY A 36 -8.17 4.06 6.51
C GLY A 36 -9.45 4.19 7.35
N LEU A 37 -10.61 4.21 6.70
CA LEU A 37 -11.88 4.56 7.34
C LEU A 37 -12.27 3.57 8.46
N PRO A 38 -12.64 4.04 9.67
CA PRO A 38 -13.35 3.22 10.64
C PRO A 38 -14.66 2.70 10.04
N SER A 39 -14.94 1.42 10.24
CA SER A 39 -16.06 0.76 9.57
C SER A 39 -16.78 -0.19 10.50
N THR A 40 -18.07 0.08 10.74
CA THR A 40 -19.01 -0.87 11.36
C THR A 40 -19.87 -1.60 10.33
N ASP A 41 -19.88 -1.09 9.09
CA ASP A 41 -20.59 -1.65 7.94
C ASP A 41 -19.73 -1.39 6.69
N LEU A 42 -19.30 -2.47 6.04
CA LEU A 42 -18.46 -2.41 4.86
C LEU A 42 -19.15 -1.69 3.69
N ASN A 43 -20.47 -1.88 3.49
CA ASN A 43 -21.19 -1.21 2.40
C ASN A 43 -21.20 0.29 2.61
N ARG A 44 -21.41 0.75 3.84
CA ARG A 44 -21.41 2.19 4.15
C ARG A 44 -20.03 2.82 3.92
N SER A 45 -18.97 2.19 4.43
CA SER A 45 -17.60 2.70 4.23
C SER A 45 -17.18 2.62 2.76
N ALA A 46 -17.57 1.57 2.05
CA ALA A 46 -17.32 1.43 0.61
C ALA A 46 -18.01 2.52 -0.23
N ASN A 47 -19.24 2.91 0.11
CA ASN A 47 -19.91 4.04 -0.54
C ASN A 47 -19.11 5.35 -0.39
N VAL A 48 -18.52 5.59 0.78
CA VAL A 48 -17.65 6.76 1.00
C VAL A 48 -16.40 6.67 0.12
N LEU A 49 -15.73 5.52 0.07
CA LEU A 49 -14.57 5.32 -0.80
C LEU A 49 -14.91 5.46 -2.30
N GLY A 50 -16.07 4.95 -2.72
CA GLY A 50 -16.58 5.12 -4.08
C GLY A 50 -16.77 6.59 -4.45
N LEU A 51 -17.38 7.37 -3.55
CA LEU A 51 -17.54 8.81 -3.73
C LEU A 51 -16.19 9.56 -3.78
N ILE A 52 -15.22 9.16 -2.96
CA ILE A 52 -13.85 9.73 -3.01
C ILE A 52 -13.21 9.46 -4.37
N ALA A 53 -13.29 8.22 -4.87
CA ALA A 53 -12.75 7.85 -6.18
C ALA A 53 -13.41 8.64 -7.32
N GLU A 54 -14.74 8.82 -7.26
CA GLU A 54 -15.50 9.62 -8.21
C GLU A 54 -15.07 11.09 -8.21
N ASN A 55 -14.92 11.70 -7.04
CA ASN A 55 -14.47 13.08 -6.91
C ASN A 55 -13.04 13.30 -7.44
N ILE A 56 -12.17 12.29 -7.31
CA ILE A 56 -10.80 12.32 -7.87
C ILE A 56 -10.83 12.08 -9.38
N GLY A 57 -11.83 11.37 -9.90
CA GLY A 57 -11.96 11.03 -11.31
C GLY A 57 -11.09 9.85 -11.75
N GLN A 58 -10.64 9.00 -10.82
CA GLN A 58 -9.89 7.78 -11.14
C GLN A 58 -10.07 6.70 -10.05
N PRO A 59 -9.82 5.41 -10.36
CA PRO A 59 -9.81 4.35 -9.35
C PRO A 59 -8.78 4.62 -8.24
N ILE A 60 -9.13 4.26 -7.00
CA ILE A 60 -8.22 4.37 -5.85
C ILE A 60 -8.07 3.03 -5.13
N VAL A 61 -6.98 2.89 -4.39
CA VAL A 61 -6.78 1.82 -3.41
C VAL A 61 -6.89 2.37 -1.99
N ASP A 62 -7.61 1.67 -1.13
CA ASP A 62 -7.74 2.03 0.30
C ASP A 62 -8.13 0.82 1.16
N TYR A 63 -8.11 1.00 2.47
CA TYR A 63 -8.51 -0.01 3.44
C TYR A 63 -9.56 0.54 4.42
N VAL A 64 -10.20 -0.37 5.14
CA VAL A 64 -11.10 -0.03 6.25
C VAL A 64 -10.59 -0.66 7.54
N ILE A 65 -10.92 -0.03 8.66
CA ILE A 65 -10.66 -0.55 10.00
C ILE A 65 -11.97 -1.13 10.53
N PRO A 66 -12.17 -2.46 10.42
CA PRO A 66 -13.43 -3.08 10.80
C PRO A 66 -13.64 -3.08 12.31
N SER A 67 -14.87 -2.81 12.71
CA SER A 67 -15.35 -2.80 14.08
C SER A 67 -16.70 -3.50 14.15
N GLY A 68 -16.74 -4.69 14.76
CA GLY A 68 -17.98 -5.47 14.89
C GLY A 68 -18.28 -6.42 13.72
N TYR A 69 -17.37 -6.56 12.75
CA TYR A 69 -17.41 -7.63 11.74
C TYR A 69 -16.00 -8.17 11.44
N PRO A 70 -15.87 -9.38 10.88
CA PRO A 70 -14.57 -10.00 10.66
C PRO A 70 -13.65 -9.17 9.75
N ALA A 71 -12.43 -8.93 10.22
CA ALA A 71 -11.33 -8.50 9.37
C ALA A 71 -10.81 -9.72 8.60
N GLY A 72 -10.90 -9.71 7.28
CA GLY A 72 -10.37 -10.82 6.48
C GLY A 72 -10.78 -10.73 5.01
N GLY A 73 -9.79 -10.80 4.13
CA GLY A 73 -10.02 -10.79 2.69
C GLY A 73 -9.86 -9.42 2.05
N VAL A 74 -10.52 -9.23 0.91
CA VAL A 74 -10.43 -8.04 0.05
C VAL A 74 -11.82 -7.67 -0.45
N PHE A 75 -12.00 -6.42 -0.86
CA PHE A 75 -13.23 -5.94 -1.48
C PHE A 75 -12.93 -5.03 -2.67
N LEU A 76 -13.90 -4.94 -3.58
CA LEU A 76 -13.96 -3.96 -4.66
C LEU A 76 -15.22 -3.12 -4.49
N VAL A 77 -15.11 -1.85 -4.86
CA VAL A 77 -16.25 -0.93 -4.95
C VAL A 77 -16.42 -0.56 -6.41
N CYS A 78 -17.59 -0.83 -6.97
CA CYS A 78 -17.84 -0.68 -8.39
C CYS A 78 -19.14 0.09 -8.64
N ARG A 79 -19.20 0.81 -9.76
CA ARG A 79 -20.46 1.27 -10.36
C ARG A 79 -20.95 0.25 -11.37
N HIS A 80 -22.22 0.34 -11.73
CA HIS A 80 -22.82 -0.39 -12.83
C HIS A 80 -23.72 0.56 -13.63
N ASP A 81 -24.07 0.17 -14.86
CA ASP A 81 -25.06 0.87 -15.68
C ASP A 81 -26.36 1.13 -14.90
N GLU A 82 -26.83 2.37 -14.91
CA GLU A 82 -27.99 2.82 -14.11
C GLU A 82 -29.26 2.03 -14.44
N VAL A 83 -29.41 1.58 -15.69
CA VAL A 83 -30.56 0.76 -16.13
C VAL A 83 -30.63 -0.61 -15.43
N GLN A 84 -29.51 -1.09 -14.90
CA GLN A 84 -29.43 -2.37 -14.16
C GLN A 84 -29.59 -2.18 -12.65
N ALA A 85 -29.63 -0.95 -12.13
CA ALA A 85 -29.74 -0.71 -10.70
C ALA A 85 -30.92 -1.44 -10.03
N PRO A 86 -32.14 -1.49 -10.62
CA PRO A 86 -33.26 -2.24 -10.03
C PRO A 86 -32.99 -3.75 -9.95
N ALA A 87 -32.30 -4.32 -10.95
CA ALA A 87 -31.95 -5.75 -10.95
C ALA A 87 -30.86 -6.06 -9.92
N ILE A 88 -29.85 -5.19 -9.80
CA ILE A 88 -28.77 -5.34 -8.83
C ILE A 88 -29.30 -5.23 -7.39
N GLU A 89 -30.22 -4.29 -7.14
CA GLU A 89 -30.91 -4.17 -5.87
C GLU A 89 -31.78 -5.40 -5.58
N TYR A 90 -32.49 -5.93 -6.60
CA TYR A 90 -33.22 -7.19 -6.48
C TYR A 90 -32.31 -8.34 -6.04
N PHE A 91 -31.08 -8.40 -6.57
CA PHE A 91 -30.03 -9.36 -6.17
C PHE A 91 -29.31 -9.02 -4.86
N LYS A 92 -29.77 -8.01 -4.11
CA LYS A 92 -29.32 -7.68 -2.74
C LYS A 92 -27.90 -7.10 -2.63
N LEU A 93 -27.38 -6.50 -3.71
CA LEU A 93 -26.10 -5.76 -3.66
C LEU A 93 -26.25 -4.33 -3.15
N GLY A 94 -27.48 -3.87 -2.91
CA GLY A 94 -27.81 -2.52 -2.42
C GLY A 94 -28.45 -1.65 -3.50
N ALA A 95 -28.89 -0.46 -3.11
CA ALA A 95 -29.56 0.49 -3.99
C ALA A 95 -28.60 1.21 -4.98
N GLY A 96 -27.28 1.02 -4.83
CA GLY A 96 -26.27 1.76 -5.58
C GLY A 96 -26.06 3.19 -5.06
N PRO A 97 -25.32 4.03 -5.82
CA PRO A 97 -24.67 3.71 -7.10
C PRO A 97 -23.39 2.88 -6.95
N TYR A 98 -22.91 2.67 -5.72
CA TYR A 98 -21.73 1.89 -5.41
C TYR A 98 -22.09 0.51 -4.85
N TYR A 99 -21.50 -0.53 -5.44
CA TYR A 99 -21.74 -1.92 -5.09
C TYR A 99 -20.45 -2.57 -4.59
N VAL A 100 -20.56 -3.36 -3.52
CA VAL A 100 -19.43 -4.05 -2.91
C VAL A 100 -19.36 -5.49 -3.37
N LEU A 101 -18.21 -5.86 -3.95
CA LEU A 101 -17.86 -7.25 -4.21
C LEU A 101 -16.78 -7.65 -3.22
N SER A 102 -17.08 -8.57 -2.31
CA SER A 102 -16.14 -9.00 -1.27
C SER A 102 -15.72 -10.45 -1.46
N ARG A 103 -14.44 -10.71 -1.17
CA ARG A 103 -13.90 -12.05 -0.97
C ARG A 103 -13.40 -12.12 0.47
N PRO A 104 -14.14 -12.74 1.41
CA PRO A 104 -13.91 -12.61 2.85
C PRO A 104 -12.74 -13.49 3.36
N PHE A 105 -11.81 -13.86 2.49
CA PHE A 105 -10.65 -14.67 2.83
C PHE A 105 -9.50 -14.50 1.83
N HIS A 106 -8.28 -14.75 2.32
CA HIS A 106 -7.09 -15.03 1.52
C HIS A 106 -6.26 -16.05 2.30
N LEU A 107 -5.75 -17.08 1.63
CA LEU A 107 -5.05 -18.19 2.29
C LEU A 107 -3.51 -18.07 2.21
N CYS A 108 -3.02 -16.86 1.96
CA CYS A 108 -1.60 -16.53 1.91
C CYS A 108 -0.79 -17.55 1.07
N SER A 109 0.20 -18.20 1.68
CA SER A 109 1.07 -19.18 1.03
C SER A 109 0.33 -20.37 0.44
N LEU A 110 -0.85 -20.74 0.96
CA LEU A 110 -1.64 -21.86 0.43
C LEU A 110 -2.21 -21.57 -0.97
N GLU A 111 -2.31 -20.30 -1.37
CA GLU A 111 -2.81 -19.93 -2.71
C GLU A 111 -1.71 -19.85 -3.77
N VAL A 112 -0.43 -19.83 -3.38
CA VAL A 112 0.70 -19.62 -4.30
C VAL A 112 0.75 -20.70 -5.40
N GLY A 113 0.41 -21.95 -5.07
CA GLY A 113 0.37 -23.05 -6.05
C GLY A 113 -0.62 -22.82 -7.20
N LYS A 114 -1.65 -21.99 -7.03
CA LYS A 114 -2.56 -21.60 -8.12
C LYS A 114 -1.85 -20.73 -9.14
N THR A 115 -1.09 -19.74 -8.68
CA THR A 115 -0.31 -18.83 -9.54
C THR A 115 0.79 -19.59 -10.29
N VAL A 116 1.50 -20.50 -9.62
CA VAL A 116 2.52 -21.33 -10.28
C VAL A 116 1.91 -22.16 -11.42
N ARG A 117 0.80 -22.88 -11.16
CA ARG A 117 0.11 -23.67 -12.19
C ARG A 117 -0.39 -22.80 -13.35
N ARG A 118 -0.92 -21.61 -13.05
CA ARG A 118 -1.34 -20.66 -14.08
C ARG A 118 -0.18 -20.27 -15.00
N VAL A 119 0.96 -19.89 -14.44
CA VAL A 119 2.13 -19.48 -15.22
C VAL A 119 2.65 -20.63 -16.08
N LEU A 120 2.79 -21.83 -15.51
CA LEU A 120 3.20 -23.03 -16.26
C LEU A 120 2.21 -23.39 -17.37
N GLY A 121 0.92 -23.10 -17.18
CA GLY A 121 -0.13 -23.26 -18.19
C GLY A 121 -0.26 -22.09 -19.18
N GLY A 122 0.67 -21.13 -19.20
CA GLY A 122 0.68 -20.01 -20.15
C GLY A 122 -0.15 -18.78 -19.76
N GLY A 123 -0.69 -18.72 -18.53
CA GLY A 123 -1.55 -17.61 -18.08
C GLY A 123 -0.84 -16.30 -17.71
N GLY A 124 0.49 -16.22 -17.84
CA GLY A 124 1.26 -15.01 -17.59
C GLY A 124 1.24 -14.51 -16.14
N VAL A 125 1.74 -13.28 -15.94
CA VAL A 125 1.84 -12.61 -14.63
C VAL A 125 0.43 -12.33 -14.09
N LEU A 126 0.19 -12.68 -12.82
CA LEU A 126 -1.10 -12.45 -12.16
C LEU A 126 -1.26 -11.00 -11.68
N LEU A 127 -0.24 -10.49 -11.00
CA LEU A 127 -0.15 -9.12 -10.51
C LEU A 127 1.34 -8.77 -10.40
N ASN A 128 1.72 -7.55 -10.77
CA ASN A 128 3.05 -7.00 -10.55
C ASN A 128 2.92 -5.55 -10.08
N ASN A 129 4.06 -4.90 -9.82
CA ASN A 129 4.11 -3.52 -9.35
C ASN A 129 4.18 -2.50 -10.52
N SER A 130 3.63 -2.84 -11.69
CA SER A 130 3.86 -2.11 -12.95
C SER A 130 5.34 -2.08 -13.39
N THR A 131 5.58 -1.76 -14.66
CA THR A 131 6.91 -1.35 -15.17
C THR A 131 7.20 0.12 -14.87
N GLU A 132 6.15 0.90 -14.65
CA GLU A 132 6.15 2.33 -14.32
C GLU A 132 5.28 2.54 -13.07
N PRO A 133 5.80 2.25 -11.87
CA PRO A 133 5.04 2.47 -10.64
C PRO A 133 4.79 3.95 -10.42
N THR A 134 3.61 4.30 -9.91
CA THR A 134 3.22 5.68 -9.53
C THR A 134 3.09 5.84 -8.02
N LEU A 135 2.93 4.72 -7.30
CA LEU A 135 2.86 4.66 -5.84
C LEU A 135 4.10 4.01 -5.24
N GLY A 136 4.54 4.55 -4.10
CA GLY A 136 5.63 4.02 -3.28
C GLY A 136 5.25 3.97 -1.81
N VAL A 137 6.17 3.46 -0.98
CA VAL A 137 6.02 3.46 0.48
C VAL A 137 7.23 4.13 1.11
N ALA A 138 7.04 5.37 1.53
CA ALA A 138 8.03 6.15 2.24
C ALA A 138 8.21 5.64 3.67
N ALA A 139 9.37 5.94 4.26
CA ALA A 139 9.62 5.70 5.66
C ALA A 139 9.35 6.95 6.50
N ILE A 140 8.55 6.78 7.54
CA ILE A 140 8.20 7.82 8.51
C ILE A 140 8.79 7.45 9.86
N ALA A 141 9.52 8.37 10.50
CA ALA A 141 10.10 8.17 11.82
C ALA A 141 9.00 7.94 12.87
N LYS A 142 9.17 6.93 13.72
CA LYS A 142 8.25 6.65 14.86
C LYS A 142 8.67 7.33 16.16
N ARG A 143 9.94 7.68 16.27
CA ARG A 143 10.56 8.27 17.45
C ARG A 143 11.62 9.28 17.04
N GLU A 144 12.03 10.10 17.99
CA GLU A 144 13.23 10.92 17.85
C GLU A 144 14.45 10.01 17.61
N MET A 145 15.31 10.39 16.67
CA MET A 145 16.59 9.73 16.40
C MET A 145 17.68 10.76 16.16
N LYS A 146 18.85 10.53 16.76
CA LYS A 146 20.01 11.43 16.68
C LYS A 146 20.92 11.10 15.50
N PRO A 147 21.72 12.07 15.02
CA PRO A 147 22.78 11.79 14.05
C PRO A 147 23.70 10.67 14.55
N GLY A 148 24.06 9.74 13.66
CA GLY A 148 24.88 8.58 13.99
C GLY A 148 24.10 7.35 14.49
N GLU A 149 22.82 7.50 14.88
CA GLU A 149 21.98 6.34 15.15
C GLU A 149 21.76 5.49 13.88
N THR A 150 21.53 4.20 14.09
CA THR A 150 21.34 3.22 13.01
C THR A 150 19.91 2.70 13.01
N ILE A 151 19.23 2.85 11.89
CA ILE A 151 17.98 2.13 11.61
C ILE A 151 18.36 0.69 11.28
N VAL A 152 18.17 -0.22 12.23
CA VAL A 152 18.52 -1.64 12.06
C VAL A 152 17.65 -2.28 10.97
N ARG A 153 16.38 -1.86 10.90
CA ARG A 153 15.42 -2.34 9.91
C ARG A 153 14.32 -1.32 9.67
N GLY A 154 13.95 -1.14 8.40
CA GLY A 154 12.75 -0.41 8.01
C GLY A 154 11.47 -1.15 8.42
N ILE A 155 11.06 -2.13 7.61
CA ILE A 155 9.79 -2.86 7.81
C ILE A 155 9.84 -3.71 9.09
N GLY A 156 8.90 -3.48 10.01
CA GLY A 156 8.78 -4.25 11.25
C GLY A 156 9.81 -3.90 12.33
N GLY A 157 10.63 -2.86 12.12
CA GLY A 157 11.51 -2.29 13.14
C GLY A 157 10.75 -1.35 14.09
N PHE A 158 11.46 -0.70 15.01
CA PHE A 158 10.88 0.26 15.98
C PHE A 158 11.15 1.73 15.62
N ASP A 159 12.03 1.98 14.67
CA ASP A 159 12.50 3.32 14.34
C ASP A 159 11.59 4.02 13.32
N VAL A 160 11.01 3.26 12.39
CA VAL A 160 10.20 3.79 11.28
C VAL A 160 8.98 2.93 10.97
N ARG A 161 7.97 3.52 10.33
CA ARG A 161 6.81 2.85 9.72
C ARG A 161 6.68 3.24 8.24
N GLY A 162 5.97 2.44 7.47
CA GLY A 162 5.67 2.73 6.07
C GLY A 162 4.48 3.67 5.92
N GLU A 163 4.50 4.49 4.88
CA GLU A 163 3.36 5.32 4.45
C GLU A 163 3.30 5.35 2.92
N ALA A 164 2.15 4.99 2.34
CA ALA A 164 1.95 5.02 0.90
C ALA A 164 1.91 6.47 0.41
N ILE A 165 2.60 6.75 -0.68
CA ILE A 165 2.76 8.08 -1.25
C ILE A 165 2.67 8.02 -2.77
N ARG A 166 2.40 9.17 -3.39
CA ARG A 166 2.56 9.35 -4.85
C ARG A 166 4.01 9.71 -5.12
N LEU A 167 4.69 8.90 -5.93
CA LEU A 167 6.14 9.06 -6.18
C LEU A 167 6.48 10.42 -6.78
N ALA A 168 5.62 10.93 -7.67
CA ALA A 168 5.79 12.22 -8.33
C ALA A 168 5.75 13.42 -7.36
N GLU A 169 5.09 13.28 -6.22
CA GLU A 169 4.98 14.36 -5.22
C GLU A 169 6.14 14.34 -4.23
N GLU A 170 6.80 13.20 -4.06
CA GLU A 170 7.84 12.99 -3.04
C GLU A 170 9.14 12.42 -3.66
N PRO A 171 9.77 13.09 -4.64
CA PRO A 171 10.89 12.51 -5.39
C PRO A 171 12.13 12.17 -4.54
N ASP A 172 12.27 12.77 -3.36
CA ASP A 172 13.43 12.57 -2.46
C ASP A 172 13.19 11.56 -1.32
N HIS A 173 12.00 10.96 -1.23
CA HIS A 173 11.70 9.99 -0.17
C HIS A 173 12.61 8.78 -0.24
N VAL A 174 12.82 8.13 0.90
CA VAL A 174 13.49 6.84 0.97
C VAL A 174 12.44 5.73 1.06
N PRO A 175 12.40 4.80 0.08
CA PRO A 175 11.56 3.62 0.19
C PRO A 175 11.90 2.82 1.46
N ILE A 176 10.91 2.50 2.28
CA ILE A 176 11.14 1.83 3.58
C ILE A 176 11.89 0.50 3.46
N GLY A 177 11.74 -0.19 2.33
CA GLY A 177 12.46 -1.43 2.03
C GLY A 177 13.99 -1.29 2.00
N LEU A 178 14.52 -0.08 1.81
CA LEU A 178 15.96 0.19 1.72
C LEU A 178 16.61 0.51 3.08
N LEU A 179 15.83 0.69 4.14
CA LEU A 179 16.32 1.17 5.44
C LEU A 179 16.88 0.06 6.35
N ARG A 180 17.72 -0.82 5.81
CA ARG A 180 18.36 -1.87 6.62
C ARG A 180 19.78 -1.46 6.99
N ASN A 181 20.07 -1.46 8.29
CA ASN A 181 21.35 -1.07 8.88
C ASN A 181 21.83 0.33 8.44
N THR A 182 20.90 1.25 8.23
CA THR A 182 21.16 2.58 7.65
C THR A 182 21.51 3.57 8.75
N VAL A 183 22.64 4.27 8.60
CA VAL A 183 23.11 5.26 9.58
C VAL A 183 22.60 6.65 9.23
N LEU A 184 22.01 7.33 10.20
CA LEU A 184 21.53 8.69 10.07
C LEU A 184 22.67 9.71 10.03
N LYS A 185 22.58 10.66 9.12
CA LYS A 185 23.46 11.83 9.03
C LYS A 185 22.90 13.03 9.80
N ARG A 186 21.57 13.13 9.89
CA ARG A 186 20.84 14.23 10.57
C ARG A 186 19.86 13.66 11.57
N ALA A 187 19.43 14.49 12.51
CA ALA A 187 18.38 14.14 13.45
C ALA A 187 17.03 13.96 12.72
N LEU A 188 16.14 13.17 13.32
CA LEU A 188 14.77 12.95 12.86
C LEU A 188 13.81 13.13 14.04
N GLU A 189 12.71 13.83 13.78
CA GLU A 189 11.59 13.96 14.73
C GLU A 189 10.52 12.89 14.46
N PRO A 190 9.72 12.49 15.47
CA PRO A 190 8.56 11.63 15.25
C PRO A 190 7.62 12.19 14.17
N GLY A 191 7.18 11.35 13.25
CA GLY A 191 6.30 11.74 12.14
C GLY A 191 7.03 12.33 10.93
N GLN A 192 8.35 12.57 11.02
CA GLN A 192 9.12 13.09 9.89
C GLN A 192 9.37 12.02 8.83
N MET A 193 9.15 12.36 7.55
CA MET A 193 9.52 11.52 6.42
C MET A 193 11.04 11.50 6.22
N ILE A 194 11.58 10.30 5.99
CA ILE A 194 13.01 10.11 5.70
C ILE A 194 13.26 10.36 4.22
N THR A 195 14.18 11.28 3.95
CA THR A 195 14.67 11.60 2.60
C THR A 195 16.15 11.24 2.45
N PHE A 196 16.61 11.06 1.21
CA PHE A 196 17.97 10.60 0.94
C PHE A 196 19.06 11.50 1.54
N ILE A 197 18.82 12.81 1.69
CA ILE A 197 19.77 13.77 2.26
C ILE A 197 20.07 13.52 3.75
N ILE A 198 19.16 12.82 4.45
CA ILE A 198 19.27 12.50 5.88
C ILE A 198 20.12 11.24 6.11
N LEU A 199 20.44 10.47 5.06
CA LEU A 199 21.19 9.22 5.13
C LEU A 199 22.67 9.40 4.80
N ASN A 200 23.54 8.58 5.40
CA ASN A 200 24.94 8.50 5.00
C ASN A 200 25.11 7.70 3.69
N GLN A 201 25.77 8.29 2.69
CA GLN A 201 26.01 7.71 1.36
C GLN A 201 26.85 6.42 1.33
N ARG A 202 27.36 5.94 2.47
CA ARG A 202 28.34 4.83 2.52
C ARG A 202 27.74 3.42 2.40
N GLN A 203 26.43 3.27 2.27
CA GLN A 203 25.86 1.95 1.99
C GLN A 203 25.96 1.66 0.49
N ARG A 204 27.03 0.95 0.10
CA ARG A 204 27.04 0.21 -1.16
C ARG A 204 25.85 -0.73 -1.16
N ALA A 205 24.85 -0.34 -1.94
CA ALA A 205 23.70 -1.12 -2.31
C ALA A 205 24.06 -2.60 -2.51
N SER A 206 23.30 -3.50 -1.87
CA SER A 206 23.21 -4.87 -2.38
C SER A 206 22.68 -4.83 -3.84
N SER A 207 22.84 -5.90 -4.60
CA SER A 207 22.34 -5.95 -5.99
C SER A 207 20.84 -5.62 -6.11
N ALA A 208 20.05 -5.89 -5.06
CA ALA A 208 18.64 -5.52 -4.97
C ALA A 208 18.43 -4.02 -4.73
N ASP A 209 19.23 -3.39 -3.85
CA ASP A 209 19.15 -1.95 -3.58
C ASP A 209 19.59 -1.13 -4.80
N ALA A 210 20.56 -1.64 -5.58
CA ALA A 210 21.04 -0.98 -6.80
C ALA A 210 19.99 -1.05 -7.91
N LEU A 211 19.23 -2.14 -7.99
CA LEU A 211 18.11 -2.27 -8.92
C LEU A 211 16.93 -1.40 -8.48
N ALA A 212 16.61 -1.37 -7.18
CA ALA A 212 15.56 -0.50 -6.64
C ALA A 212 15.87 0.99 -6.89
N VAL A 213 17.10 1.43 -6.63
CA VAL A 213 17.56 2.80 -6.93
C VAL A 213 17.56 3.07 -8.44
N LYS A 214 17.93 2.09 -9.30
CA LYS A 214 17.87 2.26 -10.76
C LYS A 214 16.44 2.34 -11.30
N THR A 215 15.52 1.53 -10.79
CA THR A 215 14.09 1.59 -11.15
C THR A 215 13.48 2.89 -10.66
N TYR A 216 13.84 3.33 -9.45
CA TYR A 216 13.44 4.62 -8.88
C TYR A 216 13.89 5.81 -9.76
N ASN A 217 15.16 5.85 -10.12
CA ASN A 217 15.72 6.91 -10.99
C ASN A 217 15.14 6.89 -12.41
N ARG A 218 14.53 5.77 -12.85
CA ARG A 218 13.83 5.68 -14.15
C ARG A 218 12.39 6.16 -14.09
N ALA A 219 11.73 6.08 -12.92
CA ALA A 219 10.37 6.58 -12.73
C ALA A 219 10.34 8.09 -12.40
N ALA A 220 11.48 8.67 -12.00
CA ALA A 220 11.63 10.10 -11.70
C ALA A 220 12.17 10.94 -12.87
N LEU A 221 12.33 10.36 -14.07
CA LEU A 221 12.73 11.01 -15.32
C LEU A 221 11.60 10.91 -16.35
#